data_AF-A0A7W1WTA8-F1
#
_entry.id   AF-A0A7W1WTA8-F1
#
_cell.length_a   1.000
_cell.length_b   1.000
_cell.length_c   1.000
_cell.angle_alpha   90.00
_cell.angle_beta   90.00
_cell.angle_gamma   90.00
#
_symmetry.space_group_name_H-M   'P 1'
#
loop_
_entity.id
_entity.type
_entity.pdbx_description
1 polymer ?
#
loop_
_entity_poly.entity_id
_entity_poly.type
_entity_poly.pdbx_seq_one_letter_code
_entity_poly.pdbx_strand_id
1 'polypeptide(L)'
;MKSLRWPILLIAFAVIGGSMTYTYVTGSKKADLYFAGSPVLANGLEDMSQAAPAIVAGSFQKHESTVNGARNPKDPSKPAADNYEEVNVYTFQVDEVLKGKVPSKIIRVGYAKTMELNHPKSNGKITIKHPLQVHPAIGRKYILFLNEPDLYTHFYTSAFTPSLIEIKGNQTVELKLPDKGLKLQKMSMSGEVVSIGVEGFPDDYQDTVSGMSVAEVKDIVRSTGN
;
A
#
# COMPACT_ATOMS: atom_id res chain seq x y z
N MET A 1 96.77 -9.97 -27.68
CA MET A 1 96.11 -9.37 -28.87
C MET A 1 94.70 -8.96 -28.49
N LYS A 2 94.34 -7.71 -28.79
CA LYS A 2 93.03 -7.09 -28.54
C LYS A 2 92.05 -7.48 -29.66
N SER A 3 90.83 -7.82 -29.31
CA SER A 3 89.60 -7.54 -30.08
C SER A 3 88.40 -7.94 -29.22
N LEU A 4 87.19 -7.44 -29.41
CA LEU A 4 86.63 -6.13 -29.77
C LEU A 4 85.14 -6.29 -29.35
N ARG A 5 84.58 -5.27 -28.72
CA ARG A 5 83.20 -5.25 -28.20
C ARG A 5 82.16 -5.44 -29.31
N TRP A 6 81.00 -6.03 -28.97
CA TRP A 6 79.68 -5.38 -29.03
C TRP A 6 78.57 -6.25 -28.39
N PRO A 7 77.56 -5.66 -27.73
CA PRO A 7 76.48 -6.38 -27.05
C PRO A 7 75.30 -6.65 -28.00
N ILE A 8 74.72 -7.84 -27.92
CA ILE A 8 73.42 -8.13 -28.54
C ILE A 8 72.32 -7.82 -27.52
N LEU A 9 71.53 -6.82 -27.88
CA LEU A 9 70.23 -6.45 -27.34
C LEU A 9 69.17 -7.49 -27.74
N LEU A 10 67.98 -7.47 -27.07
CA LEU A 10 66.69 -8.08 -27.44
C LEU A 10 66.38 -9.43 -26.74
N ILE A 11 65.21 -9.72 -26.15
CA ILE A 11 63.89 -9.07 -26.06
C ILE A 11 63.23 -9.55 -24.76
N ALA A 12 62.59 -8.63 -24.04
CA ALA A 12 61.67 -8.96 -22.95
C ALA A 12 60.36 -9.54 -23.53
N PHE A 13 60.04 -10.80 -23.23
CA PHE A 13 58.68 -11.32 -23.39
C PHE A 13 57.89 -11.03 -22.11
N ALA A 14 57.20 -9.90 -22.10
CA ALA A 14 56.10 -9.68 -21.18
C ALA A 14 54.94 -10.58 -21.60
N VAL A 15 54.75 -11.70 -20.91
CA VAL A 15 53.51 -12.47 -21.00
C VAL A 15 52.44 -11.66 -20.27
N ILE A 16 51.76 -10.79 -21.00
CA ILE A 16 50.48 -10.22 -20.57
C ILE A 16 49.48 -11.36 -20.67
N GLY A 17 49.35 -12.13 -19.59
CA GLY A 17 48.24 -13.03 -19.37
C GLY A 17 46.98 -12.18 -19.26
N GLY A 18 46.36 -11.88 -20.40
CA GLY A 18 45.01 -11.33 -20.45
C GLY A 18 44.06 -12.40 -19.93
N SER A 19 43.81 -12.40 -18.62
CA SER A 19 42.65 -13.07 -18.06
C SER A 19 41.42 -12.35 -18.59
N MET A 20 40.85 -12.85 -19.69
CA MET A 20 39.47 -12.56 -20.05
C MET A 20 38.60 -13.08 -18.90
N THR A 21 38.32 -12.21 -17.93
CA THR A 21 37.19 -12.41 -17.04
C THR A 21 35.95 -12.27 -17.91
N TYR A 22 35.44 -13.41 -18.38
CA TYR A 22 34.14 -13.51 -18.98
C TYR A 22 33.13 -13.25 -17.88
N THR A 23 32.84 -11.97 -17.60
CA THR A 23 31.70 -11.60 -16.79
C THR A 23 30.48 -12.02 -17.60
N TYR A 24 29.94 -13.20 -17.29
CA TYR A 24 28.56 -13.52 -17.59
C TYR A 24 27.72 -12.43 -16.92
N VAL A 25 27.38 -11.39 -17.69
CA VAL A 25 26.27 -10.52 -17.35
C VAL A 25 25.04 -11.41 -17.50
N THR A 26 24.71 -12.15 -16.45
CA THR A 26 23.42 -12.80 -16.34
C THR A 26 22.39 -11.68 -16.40
N GLY A 27 21.80 -11.48 -17.58
CA GLY A 27 20.70 -10.56 -17.75
C GLY A 27 19.64 -10.95 -16.73
N SER A 28 19.37 -10.05 -15.78
CA SER A 28 18.32 -10.25 -14.79
C SER A 28 17.05 -10.66 -15.54
N LYS A 29 16.54 -11.86 -15.27
CA LYS A 29 15.24 -12.26 -15.83
C LYS A 29 14.22 -11.21 -15.36
N LYS A 30 13.30 -10.84 -16.24
CA LYS A 30 12.20 -9.92 -15.92
C LYS A 30 10.90 -10.71 -15.94
N ALA A 31 10.03 -10.45 -14.97
CA ALA A 31 8.65 -10.89 -14.98
C ALA A 31 7.75 -9.69 -14.72
N ASP A 32 6.71 -9.54 -15.53
CA ASP A 32 5.68 -8.54 -15.32
C ASP A 32 4.42 -9.25 -14.81
N LEU A 33 3.91 -8.78 -13.68
CA LEU A 33 2.67 -9.20 -13.06
C LEU A 33 1.68 -8.04 -13.11
N TYR A 34 0.41 -8.36 -13.33
CA TYR A 34 -0.67 -7.39 -13.20
C TYR A 34 -1.61 -7.85 -12.10
N PHE A 35 -1.78 -7.01 -11.08
CA PHE A 35 -2.82 -7.16 -10.08
C PHE A 35 -4.06 -6.43 -10.60
N ALA A 36 -5.06 -7.20 -11.02
CA ALA A 36 -6.38 -6.67 -11.35
C ALA A 36 -7.19 -6.51 -10.07
N GLY A 37 -7.11 -5.32 -9.47
CA GLY A 37 -8.04 -4.89 -8.43
C GLY A 37 -9.14 -4.06 -9.07
N SER A 38 -10.40 -4.32 -8.71
CA SER A 38 -11.51 -3.41 -9.01
C SER A 38 -11.83 -2.62 -7.75
N PRO A 39 -11.08 -1.55 -7.43
CA PRO A 39 -11.41 -0.75 -6.25
C PRO A 39 -12.82 -0.19 -6.41
N VAL A 40 -13.59 -0.26 -5.33
CA VAL A 40 -14.81 0.54 -5.22
C VAL A 40 -14.35 1.98 -4.99
N LEU A 41 -14.63 2.84 -5.96
CA LEU A 41 -14.34 4.27 -5.90
C LEU A 41 -15.63 5.04 -5.58
N ALA A 42 -15.50 6.13 -4.84
CA ALA A 42 -16.56 7.10 -4.62
C ALA A 42 -16.03 8.48 -5.02
N ASN A 43 -16.71 9.18 -5.93
CA ASN A 43 -16.17 10.37 -6.58
C ASN A 43 -16.68 11.63 -5.88
N GLY A 44 -15.87 12.17 -4.97
CA GLY A 44 -16.21 13.37 -4.22
C GLY A 44 -17.10 13.10 -3.01
N LEU A 45 -17.34 14.16 -2.24
CA LEU A 45 -17.85 14.01 -0.88
C LEU A 45 -19.29 13.49 -0.81
N GLU A 46 -20.15 13.84 -1.76
CA GLU A 46 -21.56 13.38 -1.78
C GLU A 46 -21.64 11.86 -2.01
N ASP A 47 -20.94 11.35 -3.03
CA ASP A 47 -20.83 9.91 -3.31
C ASP A 47 -20.26 9.16 -2.11
N MET A 48 -19.18 9.68 -1.52
CA MET A 48 -18.56 9.10 -0.33
C MET A 48 -19.56 9.02 0.83
N SER A 49 -20.35 10.09 1.02
CA SER A 49 -21.31 10.21 2.11
C SER A 49 -22.50 9.28 1.94
N GLN A 50 -22.96 9.09 0.70
CA GLN A 50 -24.05 8.16 0.39
C GLN A 50 -23.61 6.69 0.52
N ALA A 51 -22.46 6.35 -0.04
CA ALA A 51 -21.97 4.96 -0.11
C ALA A 51 -21.57 4.38 1.25
N ALA A 52 -21.05 5.20 2.18
CA ALA A 52 -20.56 4.69 3.47
C ALA A 52 -21.72 4.37 4.44
N PRO A 53 -21.77 3.15 5.00
CA PRO A 53 -22.71 2.82 6.07
C PRO A 53 -22.52 3.65 7.35
N ALA A 54 -21.27 3.92 7.73
CA ALA A 54 -20.93 4.69 8.92
C ALA A 54 -19.87 5.74 8.62
N ILE A 55 -20.04 6.94 9.18
CA ILE A 55 -19.08 8.04 9.04
C ILE A 55 -18.82 8.65 10.42
N VAL A 56 -17.55 8.73 10.81
CA VAL A 56 -17.13 9.21 12.13
C VAL A 56 -16.00 10.22 12.02
N ALA A 57 -15.97 11.19 12.93
CA ALA A 57 -14.83 12.08 13.15
C ALA A 57 -14.17 11.76 14.49
N GLY A 58 -12.84 11.82 14.54
CA GLY A 58 -12.09 11.40 15.70
C GLY A 58 -10.59 11.34 15.46
N SER A 59 -9.87 10.48 16.19
CA SER A 59 -8.41 10.36 16.08
C SER A 59 -7.88 8.94 16.29
N PHE A 60 -6.83 8.58 15.55
CA PHE A 60 -6.11 7.32 15.78
C PHE A 60 -5.26 7.42 17.04
N GLN A 61 -5.41 6.47 17.95
CA GLN A 61 -4.77 6.50 19.27
C GLN A 61 -3.50 5.66 19.33
N LYS A 62 -3.54 4.44 18.80
CA LYS A 62 -2.38 3.55 18.74
C LYS A 62 -2.58 2.46 17.69
N HIS A 63 -1.47 1.89 17.25
CA HIS A 63 -1.45 0.57 16.63
C HIS A 63 -1.74 -0.47 17.71
N GLU A 64 -2.78 -1.27 17.51
CA GLU A 64 -3.22 -2.29 18.47
C GLU A 64 -2.59 -3.65 18.16
N SER A 65 -2.71 -4.10 16.91
CA SER A 65 -2.29 -5.43 16.50
C SER A 65 -2.11 -5.51 14.99
N THR A 66 -1.31 -6.48 14.55
CA THR A 66 -1.23 -6.89 13.14
C THR A 66 -1.85 -8.28 13.01
N VAL A 67 -2.71 -8.47 12.01
CA VAL A 67 -3.40 -9.75 11.77
C VAL A 67 -3.30 -10.17 10.31
N ASN A 68 -3.40 -11.47 10.04
CA ASN A 68 -3.68 -11.95 8.68
C ASN A 68 -5.15 -11.62 8.35
N GLY A 69 -5.39 -10.75 7.37
CA GLY A 69 -6.67 -10.34 6.81
C GLY A 69 -7.33 -11.40 5.94
N ALA A 70 -6.54 -12.26 5.28
CA ALA A 70 -7.07 -13.33 4.43
C ALA A 70 -7.88 -14.35 5.25
N ARG A 71 -9.05 -14.75 4.74
CA ARG A 71 -9.97 -15.69 5.41
C ARG A 71 -9.87 -17.09 4.81
N ASN A 72 -10.01 -18.11 5.66
CA ASN A 72 -10.09 -19.50 5.19
C ASN A 72 -11.40 -19.72 4.42
N PRO A 73 -11.36 -20.18 3.14
CA PRO A 73 -12.56 -20.37 2.33
C PRO A 73 -13.55 -21.40 2.90
N LYS A 74 -13.06 -22.35 3.71
CA LYS A 74 -13.88 -23.39 4.37
C LYS A 74 -14.42 -22.95 5.73
N ASP A 75 -13.79 -21.94 6.35
CA ASP A 75 -14.18 -21.40 7.65
C ASP A 75 -13.76 -19.92 7.74
N PRO A 76 -14.60 -18.98 7.26
CA PRO A 76 -14.25 -17.57 7.20
C PRO A 76 -14.00 -16.91 8.56
N SER A 77 -14.36 -17.58 9.67
CA SER A 77 -14.03 -17.11 11.02
C SER A 77 -12.54 -17.20 11.34
N LYS A 78 -11.79 -18.01 10.58
CA LYS A 78 -10.36 -18.24 10.78
C LYS A 78 -9.53 -17.59 9.67
N PRO A 79 -8.30 -17.15 9.98
CA PRO A 79 -7.35 -16.74 8.96
C PRO A 79 -7.06 -17.86 7.95
N ALA A 80 -6.78 -17.49 6.71
CA ALA A 80 -6.27 -18.42 5.71
C ALA A 80 -4.91 -18.99 6.15
N ALA A 81 -4.65 -20.27 5.87
CA ALA A 81 -3.41 -20.95 6.24
C ALA A 81 -2.31 -20.81 5.17
N ASP A 82 -2.72 -20.57 3.93
CA ASP A 82 -1.90 -20.61 2.70
C ASP A 82 -1.84 -19.27 1.96
N ASN A 83 -2.45 -18.24 2.54
CA ASN A 83 -2.44 -16.88 2.01
C ASN A 83 -2.34 -15.87 3.16
N TYR A 84 -1.48 -14.88 2.99
CA TYR A 84 -1.30 -13.80 3.96
C TYR A 84 -1.63 -12.43 3.35
N GLU A 85 -2.49 -11.70 4.05
CA GLU A 85 -2.72 -10.27 3.85
C GLU A 85 -2.47 -9.57 5.17
N GLU A 86 -1.47 -8.70 5.24
CA GLU A 86 -1.18 -8.00 6.49
C GLU A 86 -2.17 -6.86 6.69
N VAL A 87 -2.94 -6.92 7.77
CA VAL A 87 -3.83 -5.84 8.19
C VAL A 87 -3.33 -5.28 9.52
N ASN A 88 -3.03 -3.99 9.53
CA ASN A 88 -2.77 -3.26 10.76
C ASN A 88 -4.09 -2.78 11.36
N VAL A 89 -4.34 -3.16 12.60
CA VAL A 89 -5.53 -2.76 13.36
C VAL A 89 -5.14 -1.64 14.32
N TYR A 90 -5.86 -0.53 14.24
CA TYR A 90 -5.65 0.63 15.08
C TYR A 90 -6.88 0.87 15.96
N THR A 91 -6.65 1.39 17.16
CA THR A 91 -7.74 1.95 17.96
C THR A 91 -8.01 3.39 17.52
N PHE A 92 -9.27 3.70 17.25
CA PHE A 92 -9.73 5.03 16.87
C PHE A 92 -10.71 5.55 17.93
N GLN A 93 -10.40 6.72 18.49
CA GLN A 93 -11.31 7.43 19.39
C GLN A 93 -12.29 8.24 18.56
N VAL A 94 -13.57 7.92 18.67
CA VAL A 94 -14.69 8.62 18.03
C VAL A 94 -15.06 9.82 18.89
N ASP A 95 -14.88 11.01 18.32
CA ASP A 95 -15.32 12.26 18.92
C ASP A 95 -16.78 12.56 18.53
N GLU A 96 -17.14 12.20 17.29
CA GLU A 96 -18.45 12.51 16.70
C GLU A 96 -18.85 11.46 15.67
N VAL A 97 -20.12 11.06 15.69
CA VAL A 97 -20.73 10.22 14.64
C VAL A 97 -21.48 11.15 13.68
N LEU A 98 -21.09 11.14 12.41
CA LEU A 98 -21.69 11.98 11.37
C LEU A 98 -22.80 11.23 10.61
N LYS A 99 -22.67 9.92 10.45
CA LYS A 99 -23.67 9.03 9.82
C LYS A 99 -23.60 7.62 10.41
N GLY A 100 -24.73 6.94 10.47
CA GLY A 100 -24.83 5.53 10.88
C GLY A 100 -24.81 5.32 12.40
N LYS A 101 -24.69 4.06 12.82
CA LYS A 101 -24.68 3.67 14.24
C LYS A 101 -23.30 3.17 14.63
N VAL A 102 -22.64 3.89 15.54
CA VAL A 102 -21.35 3.50 16.14
C VAL A 102 -21.51 3.55 17.66
N PRO A 103 -21.78 2.40 18.31
CA PRO A 103 -22.19 2.38 19.72
C PRO A 103 -21.05 2.65 20.71
N SER A 104 -19.79 2.56 20.27
CA SER A 104 -18.62 2.75 21.11
C SER A 104 -17.87 4.04 20.77
N LYS A 105 -17.37 4.72 21.80
CA LYS A 105 -16.45 5.87 21.66
C LYS A 105 -15.04 5.46 21.22
N ILE A 106 -14.70 4.18 21.34
CA ILE A 106 -13.42 3.64 20.86
C ILE A 106 -13.75 2.45 19.96
N ILE A 107 -13.35 2.54 18.70
CA ILE A 107 -13.53 1.48 17.70
C ILE A 107 -12.16 0.95 17.24
N ARG A 108 -12.17 -0.24 16.65
CA ARG A 108 -11.01 -0.84 15.99
C ARG A 108 -11.17 -0.66 14.49
N VAL A 109 -10.14 -0.20 13.80
CA VAL A 109 -10.17 0.02 12.34
C VAL A 109 -8.97 -0.67 11.69
N GLY A 110 -9.25 -1.53 10.71
CA GLY A 110 -8.23 -2.28 9.96
C GLY A 110 -7.83 -1.59 8.66
N TYR A 111 -6.53 -1.50 8.41
CA TYR A 111 -5.96 -1.03 7.14
C TYR A 111 -5.02 -2.09 6.57
N ALA A 112 -5.25 -2.50 5.32
CA ALA A 112 -4.36 -3.40 4.60
C ALA A 112 -3.00 -2.72 4.36
N LYS A 113 -1.92 -3.47 4.57
CA LYS A 113 -0.53 -3.00 4.51
C LYS A 113 0.28 -3.77 3.47
N THR A 114 0.23 -5.10 3.50
CA THR A 114 0.87 -5.95 2.48
C THR A 114 -0.06 -7.07 2.06
N MET A 115 0.20 -7.64 0.89
CA MET A 115 -0.51 -8.83 0.41
C MET A 115 0.45 -9.78 -0.28
N GLU A 116 0.09 -11.06 -0.32
CA GLU A 116 0.80 -12.08 -1.08
C GLU A 116 0.16 -12.32 -2.44
N LEU A 117 1.02 -12.42 -3.46
CA LEU A 117 0.66 -12.85 -4.82
C LEU A 117 1.40 -14.14 -5.16
N ASN A 118 0.82 -14.96 -6.03
CA ASN A 118 1.53 -16.11 -6.58
C ASN A 118 2.61 -15.64 -7.56
N HIS A 119 3.80 -16.23 -7.48
CA HIS A 119 4.86 -15.97 -8.44
C HIS A 119 4.48 -16.54 -9.82
N PRO A 120 4.71 -15.81 -10.93
CA PRO A 120 4.21 -16.23 -12.25
C PRO A 120 4.98 -17.44 -12.82
N LYS A 121 6.23 -17.62 -12.37
CA LYS A 121 7.16 -18.64 -12.89
C LYS A 121 7.55 -19.70 -11.86
N SER A 122 7.01 -19.65 -10.65
CA SER A 122 7.35 -20.61 -9.59
C SER A 122 6.16 -20.78 -8.65
N ASN A 123 6.18 -21.85 -7.84
CA ASN A 123 5.15 -22.07 -6.81
C ASN A 123 5.36 -21.21 -5.55
N GLY A 124 6.20 -20.17 -5.63
CA GLY A 124 6.47 -19.26 -4.53
C GLY A 124 5.42 -18.16 -4.39
N LYS A 125 5.45 -17.47 -3.24
CA LYS A 125 4.69 -16.25 -2.98
C LYS A 125 5.59 -15.02 -3.08
N ILE A 126 4.98 -13.91 -3.48
CA ILE A 126 5.60 -12.60 -3.53
C ILE A 126 4.82 -11.69 -2.59
N THR A 127 5.47 -11.14 -1.57
CA THR A 127 4.87 -10.14 -0.70
C THR A 127 5.07 -8.74 -1.29
N ILE A 128 3.97 -8.04 -1.52
CA ILE A 128 3.96 -6.67 -2.04
C ILE A 128 3.30 -5.73 -1.04
N LYS A 129 3.59 -4.44 -1.15
CA LYS A 129 2.77 -3.43 -0.46
C LYS A 129 1.36 -3.44 -1.04
N HIS A 130 0.34 -3.36 -0.20
CA HIS A 130 -1.04 -3.32 -0.67
C HIS A 130 -1.22 -2.04 -1.52
N PRO A 131 -1.66 -2.14 -2.79
CA PRO A 131 -1.67 -0.99 -3.70
C PRO A 131 -2.49 0.20 -3.21
N LEU A 132 -3.65 -0.08 -2.59
CA LEU A 132 -4.57 0.94 -2.12
C LEU A 132 -4.31 1.34 -0.66
N GLN A 133 -3.17 0.94 -0.08
CA GLN A 133 -2.89 1.26 1.31
C GLN A 133 -2.83 2.77 1.54
N VAL A 134 -3.38 3.18 2.68
CA VAL A 134 -3.22 4.52 3.24
C VAL A 134 -2.79 4.35 4.70
N HIS A 135 -1.80 5.12 5.13
CA HIS A 135 -1.26 5.02 6.48
C HIS A 135 -1.76 6.17 7.35
N PRO A 136 -2.66 5.91 8.32
CA PRO A 136 -3.03 6.94 9.27
C PRO A 136 -1.87 7.24 10.23
N ALA A 137 -1.72 8.51 10.59
CA ALA A 137 -0.77 8.93 11.61
C ALA A 137 -1.45 8.94 12.99
N ILE A 138 -0.79 8.32 13.96
CA ILE A 138 -1.25 8.33 15.35
C ILE A 138 -1.28 9.76 15.91
N GLY A 139 -2.30 10.09 16.69
CA GLY A 139 -2.52 11.39 17.31
C GLY A 139 -3.10 12.45 16.37
N ARG A 140 -3.33 12.14 15.10
CA ARG A 140 -3.98 13.05 14.14
C ARG A 140 -5.49 12.83 14.11
N LYS A 141 -6.22 13.88 13.73
CA LYS A 141 -7.68 13.88 13.61
C LYS A 141 -8.10 13.54 12.19
N TYR A 142 -9.16 12.75 12.06
CA TYR A 142 -9.66 12.29 10.78
C TYR A 142 -11.19 12.21 10.75
N ILE A 143 -11.73 12.23 9.54
CA ILE A 143 -13.08 11.75 9.21
C ILE A 143 -12.91 10.43 8.45
N LEU A 144 -13.56 9.37 8.94
CA LEU A 144 -13.49 8.02 8.37
C LEU A 144 -14.82 7.63 7.72
N PHE A 145 -14.74 7.02 6.54
CA PHE A 145 -15.87 6.43 5.83
C PHE A 145 -15.76 4.91 5.90
N LEU A 146 -16.63 4.29 6.70
CA LEU A 146 -16.47 2.91 7.18
C LEU A 146 -17.63 2.01 6.74
N ASN A 147 -17.29 0.77 6.40
CA ASN A 147 -18.26 -0.33 6.39
C ASN A 147 -18.69 -0.66 7.82
N GLU A 148 -19.74 -1.46 7.96
CA GLU A 148 -20.06 -2.10 9.25
C GLU A 148 -18.88 -2.97 9.73
N PRO A 149 -18.75 -3.23 11.05
CA PRO A 149 -17.73 -4.12 11.56
C PRO A 149 -17.81 -5.49 10.88
N ASP A 150 -16.66 -5.99 10.46
CA ASP A 150 -16.60 -7.32 9.87
C ASP A 150 -17.10 -8.37 10.87
N LEU A 151 -17.93 -9.30 10.38
CA LEU A 151 -18.64 -10.27 11.21
C LEU A 151 -17.69 -11.19 12.00
N TYR A 152 -16.46 -11.40 11.51
CA TYR A 152 -15.52 -12.36 12.08
C TYR A 152 -14.38 -11.70 12.86
N THR A 153 -13.90 -10.55 12.39
CA THR A 153 -12.77 -9.84 12.99
C THR A 153 -13.21 -8.70 13.92
N HIS A 154 -14.48 -8.27 13.80
CA HIS A 154 -15.15 -7.26 14.61
C HIS A 154 -14.52 -5.85 14.58
N PHE A 155 -13.59 -5.60 13.65
CA PHE A 155 -13.10 -4.24 13.37
C PHE A 155 -13.81 -3.66 12.16
N TYR A 156 -13.86 -2.33 12.10
CA TYR A 156 -14.34 -1.58 10.95
C TYR A 156 -13.29 -1.59 9.84
N THR A 157 -13.72 -1.54 8.58
CA THR A 157 -12.86 -1.35 7.41
C THR A 157 -13.29 -0.14 6.61
N SER A 158 -12.40 0.37 5.76
CA SER A 158 -12.74 1.36 4.73
C SER A 158 -13.90 0.87 3.86
N ALA A 159 -14.87 1.76 3.57
CA ALA A 159 -16.00 1.45 2.69
C ALA A 159 -15.62 1.41 1.19
N PHE A 160 -14.67 2.26 0.80
CA PHE A 160 -14.20 2.45 -0.57
C PHE A 160 -12.82 3.12 -0.55
N THR A 161 -12.24 3.40 -1.72
CA THR A 161 -11.02 4.20 -1.87
C THR A 161 -11.31 5.45 -2.70
N PRO A 162 -10.90 6.65 -2.27
CA PRO A 162 -10.37 7.02 -0.94
C PRO A 162 -11.47 7.10 0.13
N SER A 163 -11.15 6.80 1.40
CA SER A 163 -12.12 6.78 2.51
C SER A 163 -11.62 7.45 3.80
N LEU A 164 -10.51 8.17 3.72
CA LEU A 164 -9.82 8.76 4.86
C LEU A 164 -9.57 10.25 4.59
N ILE A 165 -10.12 11.12 5.43
CA ILE A 165 -9.89 12.57 5.36
C ILE A 165 -9.16 13.01 6.62
N GLU A 166 -7.98 13.62 6.49
CA GLU A 166 -7.24 14.21 7.62
C GLU A 166 -7.74 15.63 7.90
N ILE A 167 -8.00 15.93 9.18
CA ILE A 167 -8.29 17.28 9.66
C ILE A 167 -6.98 17.98 10.02
N LYS A 168 -6.69 19.08 9.33
CA LYS A 168 -5.49 19.90 9.55
C LYS A 168 -5.69 20.93 10.67
N GLY A 169 -4.60 21.46 11.19
CA GLY A 169 -4.61 22.40 12.33
C GLY A 169 -5.34 23.73 12.06
N ASN A 170 -5.43 24.12 10.79
CA ASN A 170 -6.15 25.30 10.31
C ASN A 170 -7.65 25.06 10.03
N GLN A 171 -8.21 23.92 10.48
CA GLN A 171 -9.61 23.53 10.22
C GLN A 171 -9.95 23.33 8.73
N THR A 172 -8.95 23.08 7.88
CA THR A 172 -9.17 22.54 6.54
C THR A 172 -8.93 21.04 6.54
N VAL A 173 -9.35 20.37 5.47
CA VAL A 173 -9.16 18.92 5.32
C VAL A 173 -8.23 18.55 4.17
N GLU A 174 -7.68 17.33 4.24
CA GLU A 174 -6.93 16.69 3.15
C GLU A 174 -7.46 15.26 2.94
N LEU A 175 -7.91 14.96 1.73
CA LEU A 175 -8.29 13.61 1.33
C LEU A 175 -7.05 12.75 1.12
N LYS A 176 -6.98 11.60 1.80
CA LYS A 176 -5.84 10.69 1.70
C LYS A 176 -6.05 9.71 0.57
N LEU A 177 -5.27 9.91 -0.48
CA LEU A 177 -5.16 9.00 -1.63
C LEU A 177 -4.04 7.96 -1.40
N PRO A 178 -4.14 6.77 -2.00
CA PRO A 178 -3.03 5.83 -2.06
C PRO A 178 -1.80 6.45 -2.74
N ASP A 179 -0.61 6.05 -2.30
CA ASP A 179 0.65 6.52 -2.90
C ASP A 179 0.76 6.07 -4.36
N LYS A 180 0.85 7.03 -5.30
CA LYS A 180 0.98 6.76 -6.74
C LYS A 180 2.19 5.87 -7.08
N GLY A 181 3.23 5.88 -6.25
CA GLY A 181 4.37 4.97 -6.38
C GLY A 181 4.01 3.49 -6.22
N LEU A 182 2.85 3.16 -5.66
CA LEU A 182 2.36 1.78 -5.50
C LEU A 182 1.63 1.25 -6.74
N LYS A 183 1.32 2.10 -7.73
CA LYS A 183 0.76 1.69 -9.03
C LYS A 183 1.71 0.74 -9.77
N LEU A 184 3.02 0.96 -9.63
CA LEU A 184 4.06 0.13 -10.21
C LEU A 184 5.12 -0.18 -9.15
N GLN A 185 5.10 -1.40 -8.63
CA GLN A 185 6.08 -1.87 -7.66
C GLN A 185 7.14 -2.70 -8.36
N LYS A 186 8.42 -2.48 -8.02
CA LYS A 186 9.54 -3.28 -8.53
C LYS A 186 10.26 -3.92 -7.36
N MET A 187 10.54 -5.20 -7.49
CA MET A 187 11.26 -5.96 -6.47
C MET A 187 12.27 -6.90 -7.09
N SER A 188 13.36 -7.12 -6.37
CA SER A 188 14.38 -8.08 -6.76
C SER A 188 14.28 -9.31 -5.86
N MET A 189 14.11 -10.48 -6.47
CA MET A 189 14.05 -11.76 -5.78
C MET A 189 14.90 -12.77 -6.54
N SER A 190 15.87 -13.40 -5.87
CA SER A 190 16.69 -14.48 -6.43
C SER A 190 17.34 -14.15 -7.80
N GLY A 191 17.76 -12.90 -8.01
CA GLY A 191 18.36 -12.44 -9.27
C GLY A 191 17.36 -12.13 -10.40
N GLU A 192 16.07 -12.27 -10.15
CA GLU A 192 14.97 -11.81 -11.01
C GLU A 192 14.49 -10.43 -10.55
N VAL A 193 14.10 -9.57 -11.49
CA VAL A 193 13.36 -8.34 -11.20
C VAL A 193 11.90 -8.58 -11.61
N VAL A 194 11.01 -8.50 -10.63
CA VAL A 194 9.57 -8.60 -10.84
C VAL A 194 8.98 -7.20 -10.80
N SER A 195 8.27 -6.82 -11.85
CA SER A 195 7.44 -5.60 -11.87
C SER A 195 5.99 -6.00 -11.64
N ILE A 196 5.31 -5.33 -10.70
CA ILE A 196 3.89 -5.52 -10.44
C ILE A 196 3.17 -4.22 -10.78
N GLY A 197 2.37 -4.25 -11.85
CA GLY A 197 1.42 -3.20 -12.21
C GLY A 197 0.08 -3.43 -11.54
N VAL A 198 -0.61 -2.35 -11.19
CA VAL A 198 -1.95 -2.39 -10.59
C VAL A 198 -2.94 -1.80 -11.60
N GLU A 199 -3.85 -2.64 -12.09
CA GLU A 199 -4.98 -2.18 -12.88
C GLU A 199 -6.04 -1.56 -11.97
N GLY A 200 -6.76 -0.56 -12.47
CA GLY A 200 -7.80 0.14 -11.70
C GLY A 200 -7.29 1.07 -10.60
N PHE A 201 -5.98 1.31 -10.50
CA PHE A 201 -5.43 2.28 -9.54
C PHE A 201 -6.04 3.67 -9.77
N PRO A 202 -6.49 4.40 -8.72
CA PRO A 202 -7.15 5.70 -8.86
C PRO A 202 -6.15 6.83 -9.15
N ASP A 203 -5.46 6.79 -10.29
CA ASP A 203 -4.42 7.77 -10.65
C ASP A 203 -4.95 9.06 -11.26
N ASP A 204 -6.16 8.99 -11.82
CA ASP A 204 -6.95 10.07 -12.42
C ASP A 204 -8.05 10.62 -11.49
N TYR A 205 -8.08 10.16 -10.23
CA TYR A 205 -9.05 10.64 -9.24
C TYR A 205 -8.94 12.16 -9.04
N GLN A 206 -10.06 12.85 -9.24
CA GLN A 206 -10.15 14.29 -9.03
C GLN A 206 -10.47 14.61 -7.58
N ASP A 207 -9.48 15.13 -6.86
CA ASP A 207 -9.65 15.55 -5.47
C ASP A 207 -10.40 16.89 -5.38
N THR A 208 -11.70 16.80 -5.11
CA THR A 208 -12.59 17.94 -4.86
C THR A 208 -12.80 18.21 -3.38
N VAL A 209 -12.14 17.45 -2.49
CA VAL A 209 -12.39 17.47 -1.03
C VAL A 209 -11.28 18.19 -0.29
N SER A 210 -10.03 18.01 -0.69
CA SER A 210 -8.89 18.69 -0.07
C SER A 210 -9.02 20.21 -0.17
N GLY A 211 -8.77 20.90 0.94
CA GLY A 211 -8.88 22.35 1.05
C GLY A 211 -10.25 22.85 1.56
N MET A 212 -11.28 22.02 1.56
CA MET A 212 -12.57 22.35 2.19
C MET A 212 -12.40 22.59 3.69
N SER A 213 -13.31 23.37 4.28
CA SER A 213 -13.36 23.52 5.74
C SER A 213 -13.96 22.28 6.40
N VAL A 214 -13.56 21.99 7.63
CA VAL A 214 -14.14 20.88 8.41
C VAL A 214 -15.66 21.04 8.58
N ALA A 215 -16.15 22.27 8.73
CA ALA A 215 -17.57 22.55 8.88
C ALA A 215 -18.35 22.18 7.61
N GLU A 216 -17.87 22.67 6.46
CA GLU A 216 -18.47 22.38 5.16
C GLU A 216 -18.53 20.88 4.85
N VAL A 217 -17.45 20.15 5.16
CA VAL A 217 -17.41 18.69 4.99
C VAL A 217 -18.49 18.01 5.84
N LYS A 218 -18.61 18.40 7.12
CA LYS A 218 -19.61 17.83 8.02
C LYS A 218 -21.04 18.15 7.59
N ASP A 219 -21.28 19.35 7.09
CA ASP A 219 -22.60 19.78 6.63
C ASP A 219 -23.04 18.97 5.41
N ILE A 220 -22.14 18.77 4.43
CA ILE A 220 -22.42 17.93 3.25
C ILE A 220 -22.67 16.47 3.65
N VAL A 221 -21.82 15.90 4.52
CA VAL A 221 -21.98 14.52 4.98
C VAL A 221 -23.33 14.30 5.65
N ARG A 222 -23.79 15.27 6.45
CA ARG A 222 -25.06 15.18 7.17
C ARG A 222 -26.28 15.41 6.29
N SER A 223 -26.17 16.28 5.28
CA SER A 223 -27.29 16.56 4.38
C SER A 223 -27.55 15.41 3.40
N THR A 224 -26.51 14.66 3.03
CA THR A 224 -26.60 13.51 2.12
C THR A 224 -26.75 12.16 2.82
N GLY A 225 -26.47 12.09 4.13
CA GLY A 225 -26.47 10.85 4.90
C GLY A 225 -27.83 10.41 5.47
N ASN A 226 -28.91 11.15 5.19
CA ASN A 226 -30.29 10.82 5.60
C ASN A 226 -31.02 9.94 4.58
#